data_AF-A0A376VZK2-F1
#
_entry.id   AF-A0A376VZK2-F1
#
_cell.length_a   1.000
_cell.length_b   1.000
_cell.length_c   1.000
_cell.angle_alpha   90.00
_cell.angle_beta   90.00
_cell.angle_gamma   90.00
#
_symmetry.space_group_name_H-M   'P 1'
#
loop_
_entity.id
_entity.type
_entity.pdbx_description
1 polymer ?
#
loop_
_entity_poly.entity_id
_entity_poly.type
_entity_poly.pdbx_seq_one_letter_code
_entity_poly.pdbx_strand_id
1 'polypeptide(L)' 'MSRPTIIINDLDAERIDILLEQPAYAGLPIADALNAELDRAQMCSPERCHTTW' A
#
# COMPACT_ATOMS: atom_id res chain seq x y z
N MET A 1 8.56 13.04 12.13
CA MET A 1 7.94 11.77 12.58
C MET A 1 7.55 11.01 11.32
N SER A 2 7.99 9.77 11.17
CA SER A 2 7.50 8.90 10.09
C SER A 2 6.05 8.52 10.37
N ARG A 3 5.24 8.40 9.33
CA ARG A 3 3.84 7.95 9.46
C ARG A 3 3.80 6.52 10.02
N PRO A 4 2.75 6.11 10.74
CA PRO A 4 2.58 4.71 11.14
C PRO A 4 2.63 3.79 9.91
N THR A 5 3.13 2.58 10.09
CA THR A 5 3.24 1.58 9.01
C THR A 5 1.86 1.14 8.54
N ILE A 6 1.68 1.07 7.22
CA ILE A 6 0.46 0.52 6.60
C ILE A 6 0.42 -0.99 6.86
N ILE A 7 -0.73 -1.48 7.31
CA ILE A 7 -1.05 -2.91 7.38
C ILE A 7 -2.04 -3.18 6.24
N ILE A 8 -1.69 -4.09 5.34
CA ILE A 8 -2.49 -4.38 4.15
C ILE A 8 -2.37 -5.86 3.80
N ASN A 9 -3.41 -6.41 3.18
CA ASN A 9 -3.34 -7.78 2.70
C ASN A 9 -2.62 -7.89 1.35
N ASP A 10 -2.11 -9.08 1.07
CA ASP A 10 -1.32 -9.35 -0.14
C ASP A 10 -2.08 -9.02 -1.44
N LEU A 11 -3.39 -9.30 -1.49
CA LEU A 11 -4.22 -9.04 -2.67
C LEU A 11 -4.42 -7.53 -2.91
N ASP A 12 -4.68 -6.77 -1.86
CA ASP A 12 -4.85 -5.33 -1.96
C ASP A 12 -3.53 -4.62 -2.20
N ALA A 13 -2.41 -5.14 -1.69
CA ALA A 13 -1.08 -4.65 -2.04
C ALA A 13 -0.82 -4.75 -3.55
N GLU A 14 -1.07 -5.92 -4.16
CA GLU A 14 -0.93 -6.12 -5.61
C GLU A 14 -1.87 -5.21 -6.41
N ARG A 15 -3.12 -5.06 -5.96
CA ARG A 15 -4.09 -4.17 -6.63
C ARG A 15 -3.66 -2.71 -6.61
N ILE A 16 -3.09 -2.24 -5.49
CA ILE A 16 -2.61 -0.86 -5.40
C ILE A 16 -1.33 -0.67 -6.21
N ASP A 17 -0.45 -1.67 -6.27
CA ASP A 17 0.76 -1.63 -7.11
C ASP A 17 0.39 -1.40 -8.59
N ILE A 18 -0.53 -2.24 -9.12
CA ILE A 18 -1.06 -2.08 -10.49
C ILE A 18 -1.77 -0.73 -10.69
N LEU A 19 -2.43 -0.21 -9.66
CA LEU A 19 -3.08 1.10 -9.74
C LEU A 19 -2.06 2.22 -9.88
N LEU A 20 -0.97 2.18 -9.10
CA LEU A 20 0.06 3.23 -9.06
C LEU A 20 0.95 3.24 -10.29
N GLU A 21 1.06 2.12 -11.01
CA GLU A 21 1.72 2.05 -12.32
C GLU A 21 0.95 2.79 -13.45
N GLN A 22 -0.34 3.12 -13.25
CA GLN A 22 -1.12 3.78 -14.29
C GLN A 22 -0.61 5.19 -14.57
N PRO A 23 -0.53 5.62 -15.85
CA PRO A 23 0.02 6.93 -16.22
C PRO A 23 -0.77 8.11 -15.66
N ALA A 24 -2.04 7.90 -15.28
CA ALA A 24 -2.88 8.90 -14.63
C ALA A 24 -2.33 9.35 -13.26
N TYR A 25 -1.52 8.52 -12.61
CA TYR A 25 -0.94 8.82 -11.29
C TYR A 25 0.56 9.10 -11.34
N ALA A 26 1.19 9.02 -12.52
CA ALA A 26 2.61 9.30 -12.69
C ALA A 26 2.96 10.74 -12.28
N GLY A 27 3.95 10.90 -11.41
CA GLY A 27 4.42 12.19 -10.93
C GLY A 27 3.51 12.89 -9.91
N LEU A 28 2.45 12.21 -9.43
CA LEU A 28 1.67 12.72 -8.31
C LEU A 28 2.44 12.50 -7.00
N PRO A 29 2.60 13.53 -6.16
CA PRO A 29 3.37 13.40 -4.92
C PRO A 29 2.77 12.39 -3.94
N ILE A 30 1.45 12.15 -4.02
CA ILE A 30 0.77 11.13 -3.23
C ILE A 30 1.04 9.73 -3.75
N ALA A 31 1.18 9.53 -5.06
CA ALA A 31 1.51 8.23 -5.65
C ALA A 31 2.94 7.82 -5.26
N ASP A 32 3.90 8.74 -5.39
CA ASP A 32 5.29 8.50 -4.96
C ASP A 32 5.38 8.21 -3.45
N ALA A 33 4.64 8.98 -2.65
CA ALA A 33 4.59 8.74 -1.21
C ALA A 33 3.92 7.42 -0.85
N LEU A 34 2.86 7.00 -1.57
CA LEU A 34 2.19 5.73 -1.31
C LEU A 34 3.05 4.54 -1.74
N ASN A 35 3.75 4.61 -2.89
CA ASN A 35 4.73 3.61 -3.31
C ASN A 35 5.79 3.36 -2.23
N ALA A 36 6.43 4.44 -1.74
CA ALA A 36 7.44 4.33 -0.67
C ALA A 36 6.88 3.80 0.66
N GLU A 37 5.58 3.97 0.91
CA GLU A 37 4.91 3.43 2.10
C GLU A 37 4.55 1.96 1.95
N LEU A 38 4.20 1.52 0.74
CA LEU A 38 3.96 0.11 0.42
C LEU A 38 5.24 -0.74 0.51
N ASP A 39 6.39 -0.18 0.11
CA ASP A 39 7.70 -0.84 0.24
C ASP A 39 8.05 -1.25 1.68
N ARG A 40 7.50 -0.52 2.66
CA ARG A 40 7.72 -0.75 4.10
C ARG A 40 6.47 -1.27 4.82
N ALA A 41 5.42 -1.60 4.09
CA ALA A 41 4.15 -2.00 4.66
C ALA A 41 4.25 -3.40 5.28
N GLN A 42 3.46 -3.63 6.32
CA GLN A 42 3.30 -4.94 6.92
C GLN A 42 2.24 -5.71 6.15
N MET A 43 2.70 -6.72 5.40
CA MET A 43 1.82 -7.65 4.70
C MET A 43 1.18 -8.65 5.66
N CYS A 44 -0.11 -8.93 5.45
CA CYS A 44 -0.83 -9.99 6.14
C CYS A 44 -1.73 -10.79 5.18
N SER A 45 -1.98 -12.05 5.49
CA SER A 45 -2.99 -12.81 4.77
C SER A 45 -4.37 -12.16 5.00
N PRO A 46 -5.31 -12.21 4.03
CA PRO A 46 -6.61 -11.57 4.13
C PRO A 46 -7.35 -11.88 5.45
N GLU A 47 -7.29 -13.14 5.90
CA GLU A 47 -7.89 -13.60 7.15
C GLU A 47 -7.25 -13.01 8.42
N ARG A 48 -5.97 -12.66 8.38
CA ARG A 48 -5.24 -12.05 9.51
C ARG A 48 -5.46 -10.55 9.60
N CYS A 49 -5.59 -9.86 8.47
CA CYS A 49 -5.85 -8.43 8.49
C CYS A 49 -7.25 -8.12 9.05
N HIS A 50 -8.21 -9.03 8.87
CA HIS A 50 -9.61 -8.84 9.26
C HIS A 50 -9.88 -8.92 10.78
N THR A 51 -8.92 -9.43 11.58
CA THR A 51 -9.08 -9.64 13.03
C THR A 51 -8.45 -8.53 13.88
N THR A 52 -7.91 -7.47 13.27
CA THR A 52 -7.12 -6.44 13.96
C THR A 52 -7.83 -5.08 14.10
N TRP A 53 -9.17 -5.04 13.95
CA TRP A 53 -9.97 -3.81 14.10
C TRP A 53 -10.60 -3.68 15.48
#